data_AF-A0A2G7GWT1-F1
#
_entry.id   AF-A0A2G7GWT1-F1
#
_cell.length_a   1.000
_cell.length_b   1.000
_cell.length_c   1.000
_cell.angle_alpha   90.00
_cell.angle_beta   90.00
_cell.angle_gamma   90.00
#
_symmetry.space_group_name_H-M   'P 1'
#
loop_
_entity.id
_entity.type
_entity.pdbx_description
1 polymer ?
#
loop_
_entity_poly.entity_id
_entity_poly.type
_entity_poly.pdbx_seq_one_letter_code
_entity_poly.pdbx_strand_id
1 'polypeptide(L)'
;MNADLSPDLPGDPNADGRPPVTPDLLRQLEALGGQLVWRIGKDEASDDVIVRLGFASATPRFAHLSRLRSAGDAELQAALAENRVVIEWVD
;
A
#
# COMPACT_ATOMS: atom_id res chain seq x y z
N MET A 1 17.45 -39.17 -17.55
CA MET A 1 16.76 -38.43 -16.47
C MET A 1 17.29 -37.00 -16.52
N ASN A 2 16.65 -36.13 -17.31
CA ASN A 2 16.98 -34.70 -17.30
C ASN A 2 15.92 -34.02 -16.46
N ALA A 3 16.35 -33.42 -15.35
CA ALA A 3 15.51 -32.59 -14.50
C ALA A 3 15.24 -31.29 -15.26
N ASP A 4 13.98 -31.09 -15.63
CA ASP A 4 13.47 -29.82 -16.14
C ASP A 4 13.42 -28.84 -14.96
N LEU A 5 14.47 -28.01 -14.85
CA LEU A 5 14.46 -26.84 -13.97
C LEU A 5 13.77 -25.71 -14.72
N SER A 6 12.44 -25.72 -14.74
CA SER A 6 11.67 -24.53 -15.11
C SER A 6 11.95 -23.44 -14.06
N PRO A 7 12.39 -22.23 -14.48
CA PRO A 7 12.59 -21.13 -13.55
C PRO A 7 11.24 -20.70 -12.98
N ASP A 8 11.18 -20.59 -11.65
CA ASP A 8 10.08 -20.01 -10.90
C ASP A 8 9.91 -18.54 -11.33
N LEU A 9 9.18 -18.33 -12.44
CA LEU A 9 8.85 -17.00 -12.94
C LEU A 9 7.87 -16.38 -11.94
N PRO A 10 8.07 -15.12 -11.53
CA PRO A 10 7.10 -14.43 -10.68
C PRO A 10 5.74 -14.47 -11.37
N GLY A 11 4.73 -14.96 -10.66
CA GLY A 11 3.38 -15.16 -11.20
C GLY A 11 2.88 -13.90 -11.90
N ASP A 12 2.23 -14.08 -13.05
CA ASP A 12 1.59 -13.00 -13.79
C ASP A 12 0.66 -12.23 -12.83
N PRO A 13 0.88 -10.91 -12.58
CA PRO A 13 0.04 -10.14 -11.67
C PRO A 13 -1.44 -10.08 -12.10
N ASN A 14 -1.75 -10.55 -13.31
CA ASN A 14 -3.11 -10.65 -13.85
C ASN A 14 -3.77 -12.02 -13.60
N ALA A 15 -3.08 -12.98 -12.97
CA ALA A 15 -3.58 -14.35 -12.75
C ALA A 15 -4.75 -14.43 -11.74
N ASP A 16 -4.93 -13.41 -10.89
CA ASP A 16 -5.90 -13.41 -9.78
C ASP A 16 -7.33 -12.98 -10.17
N GLY A 17 -7.68 -12.98 -11.47
CA GLY A 17 -9.02 -12.55 -11.94
C GLY A 17 -9.30 -11.05 -11.76
N ARG A 18 -8.28 -10.27 -11.40
CA ARG A 18 -8.32 -8.81 -11.37
C ARG A 18 -8.24 -8.29 -12.82
N PRO A 19 -8.96 -7.21 -13.16
CA PRO A 19 -8.86 -6.63 -14.49
C PRO A 19 -7.39 -6.29 -14.78
N PRO A 20 -6.90 -6.59 -16.00
CA PRO A 20 -5.49 -6.38 -16.31
C PRO A 20 -5.14 -4.90 -16.17
N VAL A 21 -4.00 -4.62 -15.54
CA VAL A 21 -3.51 -3.24 -15.41
C VAL A 21 -3.04 -2.78 -16.79
N THR A 22 -3.91 -2.07 -17.50
CA THR A 22 -3.59 -1.53 -18.83
C THR A 22 -2.67 -0.31 -18.70
N PRO A 23 -1.88 0.03 -19.74
CA PRO A 23 -1.03 1.23 -19.70
C PRO A 23 -1.80 2.53 -19.47
N ASP A 24 -3.05 2.62 -19.97
CA ASP A 24 -3.94 3.76 -19.71
C ASP A 24 -4.38 3.81 -18.25
N LEU A 25 -4.78 2.67 -17.67
CA LEU A 25 -5.14 2.58 -16.26
C LEU A 25 -3.95 2.94 -15.36
N LEU A 26 -2.75 2.46 -15.70
CA LEU A 26 -1.53 2.78 -14.97
C LEU A 26 -1.28 4.30 -14.94
N ARG A 27 -1.37 4.99 -16.10
CA ARG A 27 -1.25 6.46 -16.16
C ARG A 27 -2.33 7.17 -15.34
N GLN A 28 -3.56 6.66 -15.34
CA GLN A 28 -4.64 7.24 -14.53
C GLN A 28 -4.39 7.06 -13.03
N LEU A 29 -3.90 5.90 -12.61
CA LEU A 29 -3.54 5.62 -11.22
C LEU A 29 -2.33 6.46 -10.76
N GLU A 30 -1.33 6.65 -11.61
CA GLU A 30 -0.20 7.55 -11.32
C GLU A 30 -0.67 9.01 -11.17
N ALA A 31 -1.51 9.48 -12.09
CA ALA A 31 -2.09 10.82 -12.03
C ALA A 31 -2.96 11.01 -10.77
N LEU A 32 -3.72 9.98 -10.38
CA LEU A 32 -4.49 9.97 -9.14
C LEU A 32 -3.57 9.99 -7.91
N GLY A 33 -2.55 9.13 -7.89
CA GLY A 33 -1.56 9.06 -6.80
C GLY A 33 -0.87 10.40 -6.55
N GLY A 34 -0.59 11.18 -7.60
CA GLY A 34 -0.07 12.54 -7.47
C GLY A 34 -1.00 13.55 -6.81
N GLN A 35 -2.31 13.25 -6.73
CA GLN A 35 -3.33 14.11 -6.09
C GLN A 35 -3.71 13.62 -4.69
N LEU A 36 -3.23 12.44 -4.28
CA LEU A 36 -3.48 11.87 -2.96
C LEU A 36 -2.44 12.35 -1.95
N VAL A 37 -2.91 12.58 -0.74
CA VAL A 37 -2.09 12.77 0.45
C VAL A 37 -2.00 11.43 1.18
N TRP A 38 -0.78 11.04 1.51
CA TRP A 38 -0.44 9.79 2.16
C TRP A 38 0.28 10.09 3.46
N ARG A 39 -0.08 9.37 4.53
CA ARG A 39 0.66 9.34 5.79
C ARG A 39 0.83 7.90 6.22
N ILE A 40 2.05 7.55 6.61
CA ILE A 40 2.41 6.21 7.05
C ILE A 40 2.99 6.32 8.45
N GLY A 41 2.60 5.41 9.32
CA GLY A 41 3.19 5.27 10.64
C GLY A 41 2.54 4.16 11.43
N LYS A 42 3.09 3.88 12.61
CA LYS A 42 2.61 2.82 13.49
C LYS A 42 1.48 3.35 14.38
N ASP A 43 0.44 2.56 14.57
CA ASP A 43 -0.64 2.89 15.51
C ASP A 43 -0.10 3.07 16.94
N GLU A 44 -0.74 3.89 17.79
CA GLU A 44 -0.27 4.12 19.16
C GLU A 44 -0.60 2.97 20.12
N ALA A 45 -1.70 2.25 19.90
CA ALA A 45 -2.15 1.17 20.77
C ALA A 45 -1.76 -0.23 20.25
N SER A 46 -1.48 -0.34 18.95
CA SER A 46 -1.12 -1.60 18.28
C SER A 46 0.31 -1.58 17.73
N ASP A 47 0.74 -2.74 17.25
CA ASP A 47 1.93 -2.88 16.42
C ASP A 47 1.67 -2.65 14.92
N ASP A 48 0.41 -2.46 14.54
CA ASP A 48 -0.02 -2.28 13.15
C ASP A 48 0.56 -1.03 12.50
N VAL A 49 0.88 -1.15 11.21
CA VAL A 49 1.33 -0.03 10.39
C VAL A 49 0.14 0.49 9.59
N ILE A 50 -0.22 1.74 9.84
CA ILE A 50 -1.36 2.40 9.23
C ILE A 50 -0.90 3.25 8.06
N VAL A 51 -1.55 3.09 6.91
CA VAL A 51 -1.39 3.91 5.71
C VAL A 51 -2.68 4.68 5.50
N ARG A 52 -2.66 5.99 5.79
CA ARG A 52 -3.79 6.89 5.57
C ARG A 52 -3.69 7.57 4.22
N LEU A 53 -4.75 7.46 3.43
CA LEU A 53 -4.87 8.00 2.08
C LEU A 53 -6.09 8.92 2.00
N GLY A 54 -5.98 10.02 1.27
CA GLY A 54 -7.13 10.90 1.02
C GLY A 54 -6.80 11.94 -0.03
N PHE A 55 -7.81 12.59 -0.59
CA PHE A 55 -7.58 13.70 -1.52
C PHE A 55 -6.92 14.89 -0.79
N ALA A 56 -6.18 15.73 -1.52
CA ALA A 56 -5.63 16.97 -0.96
C ALA A 56 -6.70 17.88 -0.31
N SER A 57 -7.96 17.82 -0.76
CA SER A 57 -9.10 18.50 -0.13
C SER A 57 -9.41 18.00 1.28
N ALA A 58 -9.08 16.74 1.60
CA ALA A 58 -9.32 16.11 2.91
C ALA A 58 -8.23 16.46 3.95
N THR A 59 -7.18 17.20 3.58
CA THR A 59 -6.04 17.53 4.47
C THR A 59 -6.43 18.03 5.87
N PRO A 60 -7.46 18.89 6.07
CA PRO A 60 -7.87 19.32 7.40
C PRO A 60 -8.31 18.16 8.32
N ARG A 61 -8.83 17.07 7.77
CA ARG A 61 -9.33 15.93 8.55
C ARG A 61 -8.22 15.04 9.06
N PHE A 62 -7.10 14.94 8.35
CA PHE A 62 -5.90 14.23 8.84
C PHE A 62 -5.41 14.78 10.19
N ALA A 63 -5.56 16.08 10.44
CA ALA A 63 -5.14 16.72 11.70
C ALA A 63 -5.99 16.30 12.91
N HIS A 64 -7.19 15.77 12.67
CA HIS A 64 -8.11 15.33 13.72
C HIS A 64 -8.00 13.83 14.04
N LEU A 65 -7.20 13.09 13.27
CA LEU A 65 -6.98 11.66 13.49
C LEU A 65 -5.89 11.43 14.55
N SER A 66 -5.95 10.29 15.23
CA SER A 66 -4.92 9.87 16.19
C SER A 66 -3.54 9.91 15.56
N ARG A 67 -2.54 10.39 16.30
CA ARG A 67 -1.17 10.49 15.77
C ARG A 67 -0.63 9.09 15.49
N LEU A 68 0.16 8.98 14.43
CA LEU A 68 0.92 7.79 14.16
C LEU A 68 2.34 7.99 14.69
N ARG A 69 2.92 6.95 15.30
CA ARG A 69 4.34 6.93 15.60
C ARG A 69 5.13 6.76 14.31
N SER A 70 6.32 7.32 14.27
CA SER A 70 7.24 7.08 13.15
C SER A 70 7.52 5.57 13.03
N ALA A 71 7.37 5.04 11.83
CA ALA A 71 7.76 3.67 11.48
C ALA A 71 8.92 3.77 10.49
N GLY A 72 9.98 3.00 10.72
CA GLY A 72 11.09 2.87 9.77
C GLY A 72 10.79 1.85 8.67
N ASP A 73 11.58 1.86 7.60
CA ASP A 73 11.42 0.93 6.47
C ASP A 73 11.44 -0.54 6.90
N ALA A 74 12.32 -0.93 7.83
CA ALA A 74 12.41 -2.29 8.33
C ALA A 74 11.12 -2.74 9.06
N GLU A 75 10.51 -1.84 9.83
CA GLU A 75 9.25 -2.11 10.53
C GLU A 75 8.08 -2.21 9.55
N LEU A 76 8.06 -1.36 8.52
CA LEU A 76 7.08 -1.44 7.46
C LEU A 76 7.18 -2.76 6.69
N GLN A 77 8.40 -3.20 6.34
CA GLN A 77 8.61 -4.48 5.67
C GLN A 77 8.17 -5.66 6.54
N ALA A 78 8.46 -5.62 7.85
CA ALA A 78 7.99 -6.64 8.79
C ALA A 78 6.45 -6.67 8.87
N ALA A 79 5.81 -5.50 8.97
CA ALA A 79 4.36 -5.41 9.00
C ALA A 79 3.71 -5.91 7.69
N LEU A 80 4.33 -5.66 6.54
CA LEU A 80 3.89 -6.21 5.25
C LEU A 80 3.98 -7.74 5.23
N ALA A 81 5.12 -8.30 5.65
CA ALA A 81 5.34 -9.74 5.71
C ALA A 81 4.38 -10.45 6.68
N GLU A 82 4.00 -9.78 7.76
CA GLU A 82 3.10 -10.29 8.79
C GLU A 82 1.62 -9.94 8.55
N ASN A 83 1.31 -9.27 7.43
CA ASN A 83 -0.04 -8.83 7.06
C ASN A 83 -0.71 -7.93 8.13
N ARG A 84 0.09 -7.06 8.75
CA ARG A 84 -0.29 -6.07 9.78
C ARG A 84 -0.31 -4.63 9.25
N VAL A 85 -0.48 -4.47 7.94
CA VAL A 85 -0.67 -3.17 7.31
C VAL A 85 -2.16 -2.90 7.16
N VAL A 86 -2.62 -1.77 7.69
CA VAL A 86 -4.00 -1.33 7.59
C VAL A 86 -4.05 -0.09 6.71
N ILE A 87 -4.89 -0.12 5.68
CA ILE A 87 -5.10 1.02 4.78
C ILE A 87 -6.40 1.73 5.20
N GLU A 88 -6.30 3.01 5.50
CA GLU A 88 -7.41 3.86 5.90
C GLU A 88 -7.67 4.94 4.84
N TRP A 89 -8.91 5.05 4.38
CA TRP A 89 -9.34 6.15 3.54
C TRP A 89 -9.85 7.32 4.40
N VAL A 90 -9.40 8.52 4.09
CA VAL A 90 -9.77 9.77 4.74
C VAL A 90 -10.54 10.62 3.74
N ASP A 91 -11.86 10.69 3.91
CA ASP A 91 -12.72 11.62 3.18
C ASP A 91 -12.44 13.06 3.55
#